data_AF-A0A2D3VYB9-F1
#
_entry.id   AF-A0A2D3VYB9-F1
#
_cell.length_a   1.000
_cell.length_b   1.000
_cell.length_c   1.000
_cell.angle_alpha   90.00
_cell.angle_beta   90.00
_cell.angle_gamma   90.00
#
_symmetry.space_group_name_H-M   'P 1'
#
loop_
_entity.id
_entity.type
_entity.pdbx_description
1 polymer ?
#
loop_
_entity_poly.entity_id
_entity_poly.type
_entity_poly.pdbx_seq_one_letter_code
_entity_poly.pdbx_strand_id
1 'polypeptide(L)'
;MGTIMLKNIKISTKLLAISIASVIGLMLLSGISISSSITGINALERIYQKNVIPGNEVNFAREQFDTILNDLIHVTSQFLPTGQARDRVYKIQENIDSFFEKASKDSFYDDPYLKKNLNEAYERYTKDIKPMFDTIHAVYVKDIVDEIGDVAIEIEEPARYISLRFVNMSDFVDKRIKKISTDITESLDKNYYLNIVVSLIVLLSTCVVLWRMSRYIVNSINFIDRHISENSKNLNLNNPINFANNDELGQICSNINTLMFSIQQALLKAKATFHQTEEVNNKVNNSSKDIIDLAQKQDQIVENVNTYTSEIYTELDESRQISETSAKYMQEDFNMLEKMIKTLNNIVDSINKVSIDEQEIATKIGQLSEQTTQIRTVLEIINDISEQTNLLALNAAIEAARAGEHGRGFAVVAEEVRKLAERTQKSLLEIDATISIVVQSVVQVSEHIKVNSEQVEKLNNDANEISTMATETKESTAKSLEITNVAKEKSILISNKIKSLSNGVSQATDLTHKNKEVAHKLTEISKSLQRTTAELKQEIDVFKV
;
A
#
# COMPACT_ATOMS: atom_id res chain seq x y z
N MET A 1 21.08 -36.92 39.59
CA MET A 1 20.26 -37.58 38.55
C MET A 1 18.81 -37.06 38.47
N GLY A 2 18.09 -36.87 39.58
CA GLY A 2 16.66 -36.48 39.55
C GLY A 2 16.29 -35.11 38.96
N THR A 3 17.18 -34.12 39.00
CA THR A 3 16.92 -32.78 38.42
C THR A 3 17.05 -32.73 36.89
N ILE A 4 17.80 -33.65 36.29
CA ILE A 4 18.02 -33.70 34.83
C ILE A 4 16.83 -34.37 34.13
N MET A 5 16.30 -35.46 34.70
CA MET A 5 15.10 -36.11 34.16
C MET A 5 13.86 -35.21 34.19
N LEU A 6 13.74 -34.34 35.20
CA LEU A 6 12.63 -33.40 35.28
C LEU A 6 12.65 -32.34 34.18
N LYS A 7 13.78 -32.02 33.54
CA LYS A 7 13.81 -30.95 32.52
C LYS A 7 13.25 -31.35 31.15
N ASN A 8 13.20 -32.64 30.86
CA ASN A 8 12.84 -33.18 29.55
C ASN A 8 11.46 -33.85 29.51
N ILE A 9 10.73 -33.83 30.61
CA ILE A 9 9.41 -34.44 30.72
C ILE A 9 8.36 -33.33 30.82
N LYS A 10 7.29 -33.47 30.04
CA LYS A 10 6.12 -32.60 30.08
C LYS A 10 5.57 -32.47 31.51
N ILE A 11 5.16 -31.27 31.90
CA ILE A 11 4.53 -30.98 33.20
C ILE A 11 3.30 -31.87 33.38
N SER A 12 2.51 -32.05 32.32
CA SER A 12 1.37 -32.97 32.28
C SER A 12 1.76 -34.41 32.65
N THR A 13 2.83 -34.94 32.06
CA THR A 13 3.34 -36.30 32.36
C THR A 13 3.85 -36.42 33.80
N LYS A 14 4.48 -35.38 34.35
CA LYS A 14 4.95 -35.37 35.75
C LYS A 14 3.77 -35.42 36.73
N LEU A 15 2.71 -34.64 36.48
CA LEU A 15 1.50 -34.64 37.33
C LEU A 15 0.76 -35.98 37.27
N LEU A 16 0.71 -36.58 36.08
CA LEU A 16 0.11 -37.90 35.90
C LEU A 16 0.91 -39.00 36.62
N ALA A 17 2.24 -38.93 36.63
CA ALA A 17 3.09 -39.85 37.37
C ALA A 17 2.85 -39.82 38.89
N ILE A 18 2.61 -38.64 39.49
CA ILE A 18 2.22 -38.53 40.90
C ILE A 18 0.89 -39.24 41.16
N SER A 19 -0.08 -39.00 40.29
CA SER A 19 -1.43 -39.56 40.41
C SER A 19 -1.41 -41.09 40.32
N ILE A 20 -0.58 -41.65 39.44
CA ILE A 20 -0.37 -43.10 39.36
C ILE A 20 0.31 -43.62 40.62
N ALA A 21 1.36 -42.95 41.11
CA ALA A 21 2.09 -43.39 42.31
C ALA A 21 1.19 -43.38 43.57
N SER A 22 0.30 -42.40 43.71
CA SER A 22 -0.65 -42.36 44.84
C SER A 22 -1.70 -43.47 44.74
N VAL A 23 -2.23 -43.76 43.55
CA VAL A 23 -3.16 -44.88 43.33
C VAL A 23 -2.52 -46.23 43.66
N ILE A 24 -1.28 -46.46 43.23
CA ILE A 24 -0.52 -47.69 43.56
C ILE A 24 -0.33 -47.80 45.08
N GLY A 25 0.00 -46.70 45.75
CA GLY A 25 0.12 -46.66 47.22
C GLY A 25 -1.18 -47.03 47.94
N LEU A 26 -2.32 -46.52 47.46
CA LEU A 26 -3.65 -46.87 48.00
C LEU A 26 -4.01 -48.34 47.75
N MET A 27 -3.68 -48.89 46.58
CA MET A 27 -3.90 -50.31 46.29
C MET A 27 -3.10 -51.23 47.24
N LEU A 28 -1.84 -50.89 47.53
CA LEU A 28 -1.02 -51.65 48.48
C LEU A 28 -1.60 -51.64 49.90
N LEU A 29 -2.06 -50.47 50.36
CA LEU A 29 -2.71 -50.34 51.67
C LEU A 29 -4.01 -51.13 51.77
N SER A 30 -4.83 -51.08 50.72
CA SER A 30 -6.05 -51.88 50.62
C SER A 30 -5.76 -53.38 50.72
N GLY A 31 -4.73 -53.86 50.01
CA GLY A 31 -4.32 -55.27 50.06
C GLY A 31 -3.92 -55.74 51.47
N ILE A 32 -3.12 -54.94 52.19
CA ILE A 32 -2.71 -55.25 53.58
C ILE A 32 -3.93 -55.27 54.53
N SER A 33 -4.85 -54.31 54.36
CA SER A 33 -6.07 -54.22 55.17
C SER A 33 -6.98 -55.44 54.96
N ILE A 34 -7.22 -55.84 53.72
CA ILE A 34 -8.03 -57.02 53.38
C ILE A 34 -7.40 -58.29 53.98
N SER A 35 -6.09 -58.48 53.86
CA SER A 35 -5.37 -59.62 54.44
C SER A 35 -5.52 -59.69 55.97
N SER A 36 -5.43 -58.53 56.64
CA SER A 36 -5.61 -58.42 58.08
C SER A 36 -7.03 -58.80 58.52
N SER A 37 -8.05 -58.33 57.78
CA SER A 37 -9.45 -58.67 58.05
C SER A 37 -9.73 -60.16 57.87
N ILE A 38 -9.20 -60.80 56.82
CA ILE A 38 -9.34 -62.26 56.62
C ILE A 38 -8.72 -63.04 57.79
N THR A 39 -7.54 -62.61 58.26
CA THR A 39 -6.88 -63.21 59.42
C THR A 39 -7.74 -63.12 60.68
N GLY A 40 -8.37 -61.96 60.92
CA GLY A 40 -9.27 -61.74 62.06
C GLY A 40 -10.55 -62.60 62.02
N ILE A 41 -11.15 -62.78 60.84
CA ILE A 41 -12.34 -63.63 60.69
C ILE A 41 -12.01 -65.11 60.99
N ASN A 42 -10.91 -65.63 60.40
CA ASN A 42 -10.47 -67.01 60.61
C ASN A 42 -10.12 -67.29 62.09
N ALA A 43 -9.58 -66.29 62.76
CA ALA A 43 -9.28 -66.31 64.20
C ALA A 43 -10.54 -66.48 65.06
N LEU A 44 -11.59 -65.69 64.77
CA LEU A 44 -12.85 -65.73 65.50
C LEU A 44 -13.53 -67.10 65.38
N GLU A 45 -13.53 -67.70 64.18
CA GLU A 45 -14.07 -69.04 63.95
C GLU A 45 -13.33 -70.10 64.77
N ARG A 46 -11.99 -70.05 64.81
CA ARG A 46 -11.18 -71.00 65.60
C ARG A 46 -11.42 -70.91 67.11
N ILE A 47 -11.56 -69.70 67.65
CA ILE A 47 -11.77 -69.53 69.10
C ILE A 47 -13.19 -69.97 69.46
N TYR A 48 -14.20 -69.42 68.79
CA TYR A 48 -15.58 -69.58 69.22
C TYR A 48 -16.17 -70.94 68.82
N GLN A 49 -16.18 -71.26 67.52
CA GLN A 49 -16.83 -72.48 67.01
C GLN A 49 -16.07 -73.74 67.41
N LYS A 50 -14.73 -73.72 67.34
CA LYS A 50 -13.91 -74.93 67.50
C LYS A 50 -13.41 -75.21 68.92
N ASN A 51 -13.59 -74.28 69.87
CA ASN A 51 -13.08 -74.48 71.24
C ASN A 51 -14.06 -74.04 72.33
N VAL A 52 -14.65 -72.84 72.25
CA VAL A 52 -15.59 -72.37 73.30
C VAL A 52 -16.85 -73.23 73.36
N ILE A 53 -17.47 -73.54 72.21
CA ILE A 53 -18.71 -74.34 72.17
C ILE A 53 -18.48 -75.76 72.73
N PRO A 54 -17.50 -76.56 72.25
CA PRO A 54 -17.28 -77.90 72.80
C PRO A 54 -16.77 -77.87 74.25
N GLY A 55 -16.02 -76.84 74.65
CA GLY A 55 -15.61 -76.64 76.05
C GLY A 55 -16.79 -76.47 77.00
N ASN A 56 -17.83 -75.75 76.59
CA ASN A 56 -19.07 -75.63 77.37
C ASN A 56 -19.80 -76.97 77.48
N GLU A 57 -19.79 -77.80 76.43
CA GLU A 57 -20.39 -79.14 76.48
C GLU A 57 -19.66 -80.06 77.47
N VAL A 58 -18.32 -79.99 77.53
CA VAL A 58 -17.52 -80.71 78.54
C VAL A 58 -17.92 -80.29 79.97
N ASN A 59 -18.09 -78.99 80.22
CA ASN A 59 -18.52 -78.50 81.53
C ASN A 59 -19.94 -78.93 81.89
N PHE A 60 -20.87 -78.88 80.93
CA PHE A 60 -22.24 -79.36 81.14
C PHE A 60 -22.29 -80.84 81.51
N ALA A 61 -21.49 -81.68 80.85
CA ALA A 61 -21.39 -83.10 81.17
C ALA A 61 -20.82 -83.34 82.58
N ARG A 62 -19.80 -82.57 83.00
CA ARG A 62 -19.28 -82.62 84.37
C ARG A 62 -20.38 -82.41 85.40
N GLU A 63 -21.20 -81.38 85.20
CA GLU A 63 -22.28 -81.03 86.14
C GLU A 63 -23.29 -82.17 86.30
N GLN A 64 -23.53 -82.99 85.27
CA GLN A 64 -24.41 -84.16 85.39
C GLN A 64 -23.86 -85.20 86.38
N PHE A 65 -22.55 -85.44 86.37
CA PHE A 65 -21.88 -86.35 87.32
C PHE A 65 -21.79 -85.78 88.73
N ASP A 66 -21.56 -84.48 88.86
CA ASP A 66 -21.58 -83.84 90.18
C ASP A 66 -23.02 -83.87 90.75
N THR A 67 -24.03 -83.69 89.90
CA THR A 67 -25.45 -83.69 90.32
C THR A 67 -25.90 -85.05 90.81
N ILE A 68 -25.56 -86.17 90.14
CA ILE A 68 -25.99 -87.50 90.59
C ILE A 68 -25.44 -87.84 91.98
N LEU A 69 -24.17 -87.51 92.23
CA LEU A 69 -23.52 -87.73 93.51
C LEU A 69 -24.11 -86.81 94.59
N ASN A 70 -24.28 -85.52 94.28
CA ASN A 70 -24.85 -84.56 95.23
C ASN A 70 -26.32 -84.87 95.55
N ASP A 71 -27.12 -85.34 94.59
CA ASP A 71 -28.51 -85.73 94.84
C ASP A 71 -28.56 -86.91 95.84
N LEU A 72 -27.70 -87.92 95.69
CA LEU A 72 -27.59 -89.04 96.64
C LEU A 72 -27.21 -88.58 98.05
N ILE A 73 -26.24 -87.68 98.17
CA ILE A 73 -25.80 -87.11 99.46
C ILE A 73 -26.88 -86.19 100.07
N HIS A 74 -27.61 -85.43 99.26
CA HIS A 74 -28.64 -84.53 99.75
C HIS A 74 -29.91 -85.25 100.18
N VAL A 75 -30.24 -86.39 99.57
CA VAL A 75 -31.36 -87.22 100.03
C VAL A 75 -31.04 -87.84 101.40
N THR A 76 -29.81 -88.33 101.62
CA THR A 76 -29.42 -88.92 102.92
C THR A 76 -29.37 -87.90 104.06
N SER A 77 -29.05 -86.64 103.74
CA SER A 77 -29.05 -85.52 104.69
C SER A 77 -30.40 -84.79 104.79
N GLN A 78 -31.47 -85.32 104.18
CA GLN A 78 -32.84 -84.74 104.11
C GLN A 78 -32.95 -83.34 103.47
N PHE A 79 -31.91 -82.89 102.77
CA PHE A 79 -31.91 -81.62 102.03
C PHE A 79 -32.66 -81.70 100.69
N LEU A 80 -32.88 -82.89 100.16
CA LEU A 80 -33.59 -83.12 98.90
C LEU A 80 -34.68 -84.18 99.06
N PRO A 81 -35.94 -83.92 98.65
CA PRO A 81 -36.99 -84.94 98.67
C PRO A 81 -36.66 -86.08 97.70
N THR A 82 -36.72 -87.32 98.17
CA THR A 82 -36.40 -88.54 97.41
C THR A 82 -37.11 -88.61 96.06
N GLY A 83 -38.37 -88.14 95.98
CA GLY A 83 -39.14 -88.12 94.73
C GLY A 83 -38.56 -87.21 93.63
N GLN A 84 -37.98 -86.06 93.99
CA GLN A 84 -37.34 -85.17 93.02
C GLN A 84 -36.00 -85.71 92.51
N ALA A 85 -35.24 -86.38 93.39
CA ALA A 85 -34.02 -87.07 92.99
C ALA A 85 -34.36 -88.22 92.02
N ARG A 86 -35.36 -89.06 92.38
CA ARG A 86 -35.82 -90.18 91.56
C ARG A 86 -36.15 -89.79 90.12
N ASP A 87 -36.95 -88.75 89.94
CA ASP A 87 -37.41 -88.34 88.59
C ASP A 87 -36.26 -87.75 87.74
N ARG A 88 -35.16 -87.30 88.37
CA ARG A 88 -33.97 -86.75 87.67
C ARG A 88 -32.96 -87.82 87.24
N VAL A 89 -32.92 -88.97 87.90
CA VAL A 89 -31.94 -90.05 87.65
C VAL A 89 -31.89 -90.45 86.17
N TYR A 90 -33.04 -90.73 85.54
CA TYR A 90 -33.08 -91.12 84.13
C TYR A 90 -32.71 -89.97 83.17
N LYS A 91 -33.04 -88.73 83.53
CA LYS A 91 -32.67 -87.56 82.71
C LYS A 91 -31.17 -87.29 82.76
N ILE A 92 -30.54 -87.51 83.91
CA ILE A 92 -29.08 -87.43 84.06
C ILE A 92 -28.41 -88.53 83.23
N GLN A 93 -28.93 -89.76 83.26
CA GLN A 93 -28.43 -90.86 82.44
C GLN A 93 -28.52 -90.54 80.94
N GLU A 94 -29.66 -90.04 80.47
CA GLU A 94 -29.89 -89.67 79.07
C GLU A 94 -28.92 -88.55 78.62
N ASN A 95 -28.73 -87.53 79.44
CA ASN A 95 -27.79 -86.44 79.15
C ASN A 95 -26.35 -86.94 79.05
N ILE A 96 -25.92 -87.83 79.94
CA ILE A 96 -24.57 -88.40 79.94
C ILE A 96 -24.38 -89.31 78.72
N ASP A 97 -25.35 -90.18 78.43
CA ASP A 97 -25.31 -91.08 77.27
C ASP A 97 -25.27 -90.27 75.95
N SER A 98 -26.11 -89.23 75.81
CA SER A 98 -26.11 -88.32 74.66
C SER A 98 -24.78 -87.57 74.54
N PHE A 99 -24.18 -87.11 75.65
CA PHE A 99 -22.89 -86.45 75.62
C PHE A 99 -21.82 -87.38 75.05
N PHE A 100 -21.69 -88.60 75.58
CA PHE A 100 -20.66 -89.53 75.10
C PHE A 100 -20.89 -89.96 73.66
N GLU A 101 -22.14 -90.11 73.22
CA GLU A 101 -22.44 -90.39 71.81
C GLU A 101 -21.97 -89.26 70.89
N LYS A 102 -22.26 -88.00 71.23
CA LYS A 102 -21.81 -86.83 70.47
C LYS A 102 -20.29 -86.67 70.53
N ALA A 103 -19.71 -86.77 71.72
CA ALA A 103 -18.28 -86.62 71.94
C ALA A 103 -17.46 -87.68 71.19
N SER A 104 -17.99 -88.90 71.02
CA SER A 104 -17.32 -89.95 70.23
C SER A 104 -17.17 -89.64 68.73
N LYS A 105 -17.98 -88.71 68.19
CA LYS A 105 -18.03 -88.34 66.76
C LYS A 105 -17.44 -86.97 66.46
N ASP A 106 -17.15 -86.15 67.48
CA ASP A 106 -16.67 -84.78 67.29
C ASP A 106 -15.13 -84.70 67.20
N SER A 107 -14.65 -84.07 66.12
CA SER A 107 -13.23 -83.77 65.89
C SER A 107 -12.54 -82.97 67.00
N PHE A 108 -13.30 -82.29 67.85
CA PHE A 108 -12.77 -81.62 69.05
C PHE A 108 -12.02 -82.59 69.96
N TYR A 109 -12.51 -83.82 70.10
CA TYR A 109 -11.92 -84.87 70.93
C TYR A 109 -10.82 -85.68 70.20
N ASP A 110 -10.42 -85.30 68.98
CA ASP A 110 -9.26 -85.89 68.31
C ASP A 110 -7.93 -85.47 68.97
N ASP A 111 -7.94 -84.41 69.79
CA ASP A 111 -6.76 -84.03 70.58
C ASP A 111 -6.38 -85.19 71.53
N PRO A 112 -5.11 -85.65 71.54
CA PRO A 112 -4.70 -86.80 72.34
C PRO A 112 -5.01 -86.68 73.83
N TYR A 113 -4.99 -85.46 74.38
CA TYR A 113 -5.24 -85.21 75.80
C TYR A 113 -6.74 -85.26 76.11
N LEU A 114 -7.57 -84.67 75.26
CA LEU A 114 -9.04 -84.71 75.38
C LEU A 114 -9.56 -86.14 75.19
N LYS A 115 -9.06 -86.84 74.16
CA LYS A 115 -9.43 -88.23 73.86
C LYS A 115 -9.16 -89.17 75.02
N LYS A 116 -7.98 -89.02 75.65
CA LYS A 116 -7.59 -89.85 76.80
C LYS A 116 -8.56 -89.67 77.97
N ASN A 117 -8.82 -88.42 78.37
CA ASN A 117 -9.70 -88.15 79.50
C ASN A 117 -11.16 -88.52 79.20
N LEU A 118 -11.63 -88.33 77.96
CA LEU A 118 -12.96 -88.77 77.53
C LEU A 118 -13.11 -90.29 77.62
N ASN A 119 -12.11 -91.04 77.12
CA ASN A 119 -12.14 -92.51 77.15
C ASN A 119 -12.07 -93.04 78.59
N GLU A 120 -11.18 -92.50 79.43
CA GLU A 120 -11.07 -92.88 80.85
C GLU A 120 -12.37 -92.58 81.62
N ALA A 121 -13.04 -91.45 81.29
CA ALA A 121 -14.35 -91.11 81.84
C ALA A 121 -15.44 -92.08 81.37
N TYR A 122 -15.47 -92.39 80.07
CA TYR A 122 -16.45 -93.30 79.47
C TYR A 122 -16.34 -94.74 79.98
N GLU A 123 -15.10 -95.23 80.13
CA GLU A 123 -14.83 -96.57 80.65
C GLU A 123 -15.31 -96.70 82.10
N ARG A 124 -14.96 -95.73 82.96
CA ARG A 124 -15.42 -95.69 84.36
C ARG A 124 -16.93 -95.52 84.46
N TYR A 125 -17.52 -94.67 83.62
CA TYR A 125 -18.97 -94.49 83.56
C TYR A 125 -19.68 -95.80 83.22
N THR A 126 -19.26 -96.46 82.14
CA THR A 126 -19.92 -97.68 81.63
C THR A 126 -19.79 -98.84 82.61
N LYS A 127 -18.64 -98.94 83.29
CA LYS A 127 -18.35 -100.04 84.20
C LYS A 127 -18.98 -99.86 85.59
N ASP A 128 -18.86 -98.65 86.16
CA ASP A 128 -19.07 -98.46 87.60
C ASP A 128 -20.32 -97.61 87.90
N ILE A 129 -20.72 -96.66 87.04
CA ILE A 129 -21.90 -95.80 87.31
C ILE A 129 -23.13 -96.27 86.55
N LYS A 130 -23.00 -96.61 85.25
CA LYS A 130 -24.12 -96.96 84.37
C LYS A 130 -24.99 -98.10 84.92
N PRO A 131 -24.43 -99.21 85.44
CA PRO A 131 -25.23 -100.30 86.02
C PRO A 131 -25.95 -99.87 87.31
N MET A 132 -25.43 -98.87 88.01
CA MET A 132 -25.99 -98.42 89.28
C MET A 132 -27.20 -97.50 89.10
N PHE A 133 -27.49 -96.95 87.92
CA PHE A 133 -28.68 -96.11 87.74
C PHE A 133 -29.99 -96.83 88.10
N ASP A 134 -30.11 -98.10 87.70
CA ASP A 134 -31.27 -98.93 88.07
C ASP A 134 -31.31 -99.19 89.58
N THR A 135 -30.15 -99.40 90.21
CA THR A 135 -30.02 -99.57 91.67
C THR A 135 -30.38 -98.28 92.42
N ILE A 136 -29.85 -97.12 92.00
CA ILE A 136 -30.15 -95.79 92.54
C ILE A 136 -31.66 -95.55 92.47
N HIS A 137 -32.28 -95.81 91.32
CA HIS A 137 -33.72 -95.64 91.17
C HIS A 137 -34.50 -96.60 92.09
N ALA A 138 -34.12 -97.88 92.17
CA ALA A 138 -34.78 -98.86 93.04
C ALA A 138 -34.69 -98.48 94.53
N VAL A 139 -33.54 -97.98 94.96
CA VAL A 139 -33.32 -97.56 96.35
C VAL A 139 -34.11 -96.27 96.65
N TYR A 140 -34.18 -95.32 95.71
CA TYR A 140 -35.07 -94.16 95.85
C TYR A 140 -36.56 -94.51 95.89
N VAL A 141 -36.99 -95.61 95.26
CA VAL A 141 -38.38 -96.10 95.34
C VAL A 141 -38.69 -96.70 96.71
N LYS A 142 -37.73 -97.38 97.33
CA LYS A 142 -37.87 -97.93 98.69
C LYS A 142 -37.84 -96.86 99.78
N ASP A 143 -37.19 -95.72 99.51
CA ASP A 143 -37.05 -94.57 100.43
C ASP A 143 -36.37 -94.94 101.76
N ILE A 144 -35.38 -95.83 101.70
CA ILE A 144 -34.59 -96.26 102.87
C ILE A 144 -33.27 -95.49 102.87
N VAL A 145 -33.13 -94.55 103.80
CA VAL A 145 -31.97 -93.63 103.89
C VAL A 145 -30.63 -94.37 103.96
N ASP A 146 -30.54 -95.45 104.72
CA ASP A 146 -29.30 -96.22 104.86
C ASP A 146 -28.88 -96.88 103.53
N GLU A 147 -29.83 -97.47 102.78
CA GLU A 147 -29.56 -98.04 101.45
C GLU A 147 -29.13 -96.95 100.44
N ILE A 148 -29.69 -95.73 100.53
CA ILE A 148 -29.29 -94.59 99.68
C ILE A 148 -27.86 -94.16 100.03
N GLY A 149 -27.52 -94.15 101.31
CA GLY A 149 -26.17 -93.85 101.82
C GLY A 149 -25.12 -94.83 101.32
N ASP A 150 -25.42 -96.12 101.33
CA ASP A 150 -24.51 -97.15 100.83
C ASP A 150 -24.23 -96.97 99.32
N VAL A 151 -25.25 -96.66 98.53
CA VAL A 151 -25.11 -96.36 97.10
C VAL A 151 -24.33 -95.06 96.86
N ALA A 152 -24.54 -94.04 97.70
CA ALA A 152 -23.79 -92.78 97.64
C ALA A 152 -22.29 -93.02 97.85
N ILE A 153 -21.92 -93.87 98.82
CA ILE A 153 -20.54 -94.25 99.09
C ILE A 153 -19.93 -95.03 97.93
N GLU A 154 -20.68 -95.96 97.34
CA GLU A 154 -20.21 -96.80 96.23
C GLU A 154 -19.99 -95.98 94.93
N ILE A 155 -20.82 -94.96 94.68
CA ILE A 155 -20.70 -94.08 93.51
C ILE A 155 -19.73 -92.92 93.72
N GLU A 156 -19.40 -92.54 94.96
CA GLU A 156 -18.58 -91.37 95.25
C GLU A 156 -17.22 -91.41 94.53
N GLU A 157 -16.50 -92.53 94.62
CA GLU A 157 -15.18 -92.63 93.99
C GLU A 157 -15.26 -92.62 92.45
N PRO A 158 -16.11 -93.45 91.79
CA PRO A 158 -16.27 -93.38 90.34
C PRO A 158 -16.74 -92.02 89.81
N ALA A 159 -17.69 -91.38 90.50
CA ALA A 159 -18.22 -90.07 90.09
C ALA A 159 -17.18 -88.96 90.24
N ARG A 160 -16.42 -88.94 91.35
CA ARG A 160 -15.31 -87.99 91.54
C ARG A 160 -14.19 -88.24 90.53
N TYR A 161 -13.90 -89.49 90.18
CA TYR A 161 -12.91 -89.81 89.15
C TYR A 161 -13.33 -89.25 87.79
N ILE A 162 -14.57 -89.46 87.37
CA ILE A 162 -15.09 -88.95 86.10
C ILE A 162 -15.12 -87.43 86.11
N SER A 163 -15.64 -86.81 87.18
CA SER A 163 -15.65 -85.36 87.34
C SER A 163 -14.23 -84.77 87.20
N LEU A 164 -13.22 -85.41 87.79
CA LEU A 164 -11.82 -85.01 87.61
C LEU A 164 -11.34 -85.09 86.16
N ARG A 165 -11.76 -86.10 85.38
CA ARG A 165 -11.44 -86.18 83.94
C ARG A 165 -12.06 -85.02 83.16
N PHE A 166 -13.30 -84.66 83.47
CA PHE A 166 -13.95 -83.49 82.89
C PHE A 166 -13.32 -82.17 83.32
N VAL A 167 -12.87 -82.03 84.57
CA VAL A 167 -12.07 -80.88 85.03
C VAL A 167 -10.78 -80.78 84.21
N ASN A 168 -10.04 -81.87 84.06
CA ASN A 168 -8.82 -81.88 83.26
C ASN A 168 -9.07 -81.47 81.80
N MET A 169 -10.18 -81.93 81.21
CA MET A 169 -10.60 -81.52 79.87
C MET A 169 -10.91 -80.02 79.81
N SER A 170 -11.71 -79.49 80.74
CA SER A 170 -12.03 -78.05 80.79
C SER A 170 -10.77 -77.20 80.93
N ASP A 171 -9.88 -77.54 81.87
CA ASP A 171 -8.63 -76.82 82.10
C ASP A 171 -7.72 -76.80 80.86
N PHE A 172 -7.70 -77.89 80.10
CA PHE A 172 -6.96 -77.96 78.85
C PHE A 172 -7.56 -77.04 77.78
N VAL A 173 -8.88 -77.04 77.66
CA VAL A 173 -9.61 -76.21 76.69
C VAL A 173 -9.44 -74.73 77.01
N ASP A 174 -9.53 -74.33 78.28
CA ASP A 174 -9.30 -72.96 78.71
C ASP A 174 -7.86 -72.50 78.40
N LYS A 175 -6.86 -73.34 78.67
CA LYS A 175 -5.46 -73.07 78.30
C LYS A 175 -5.28 -72.97 76.79
N ARG A 176 -5.94 -73.84 76.02
CA ARG A 176 -5.90 -73.85 74.54
C ARG A 176 -6.53 -72.59 73.96
N ILE A 177 -7.70 -72.18 74.45
CA ILE A 177 -8.38 -70.93 74.07
C ILE A 177 -7.49 -69.74 74.37
N LYS A 178 -6.91 -69.68 75.58
CA LYS A 178 -6.01 -68.59 75.98
C LYS A 178 -4.79 -68.50 75.07
N LYS A 179 -4.16 -69.64 74.74
CA LYS A 179 -3.01 -69.68 73.82
C LYS A 179 -3.38 -69.20 72.40
N ILE A 180 -4.48 -69.73 71.85
CA ILE A 180 -4.97 -69.33 70.52
C ILE A 180 -5.29 -67.83 70.49
N SER A 181 -5.94 -67.31 71.53
CA SER A 181 -6.23 -65.88 71.66
C SER A 181 -4.95 -65.03 71.66
N THR A 182 -3.91 -65.44 72.40
CA THR A 182 -2.64 -64.70 72.43
C THR A 182 -1.94 -64.71 71.07
N ASP A 183 -1.82 -65.88 70.41
CA ASP A 183 -1.16 -66.02 69.10
C ASP A 183 -1.85 -65.17 68.01
N ILE A 184 -3.19 -65.08 68.07
CA ILE A 184 -3.99 -64.26 67.16
C ILE A 184 -3.78 -62.77 67.43
N THR A 185 -3.85 -62.34 68.69
CA THR A 185 -3.65 -60.92 69.04
C THR A 185 -2.27 -60.44 68.59
N GLU A 186 -1.21 -61.23 68.82
CA GLU A 186 0.13 -60.89 68.33
C GLU A 186 0.20 -60.77 66.80
N SER A 187 -0.51 -61.63 66.07
CA SER A 187 -0.55 -61.61 64.61
C SER A 187 -1.32 -60.39 64.08
N LEU A 188 -2.42 -60.01 64.72
CA LEU A 188 -3.20 -58.82 64.38
C LEU A 188 -2.43 -57.53 64.70
N ASP A 189 -1.71 -57.47 65.83
CA ASP A 189 -0.87 -56.32 66.19
C ASP A 189 0.26 -56.11 65.18
N LYS A 190 0.96 -57.18 64.76
CA LYS A 190 2.00 -57.08 63.71
C LYS A 190 1.45 -56.51 62.42
N ASN A 191 0.27 -56.97 61.98
CA ASN A 191 -0.39 -56.47 60.77
C ASN A 191 -0.85 -55.01 60.92
N TYR A 192 -1.35 -54.62 62.09
CA TYR A 192 -1.74 -53.24 62.40
C TYR A 192 -0.54 -52.28 62.32
N TYR A 193 0.58 -52.62 62.97
CA TYR A 193 1.79 -51.80 62.91
C TYR A 193 2.39 -51.74 61.49
N LEU A 194 2.37 -52.85 60.75
CA LEU A 194 2.78 -52.87 59.33
C LEU A 194 1.96 -51.89 58.51
N ASN A 195 0.63 -51.85 58.70
CA ASN A 195 -0.26 -50.94 57.98
C ASN A 195 0.07 -49.46 58.27
N ILE A 196 0.31 -49.10 59.54
CA ILE A 196 0.71 -47.73 59.92
C ILE A 196 2.03 -47.33 59.25
N VAL A 197 3.04 -48.20 59.27
CA VAL A 197 4.36 -47.91 58.69
C VAL A 197 4.25 -47.70 57.18
N VAL A 198 3.55 -48.58 56.47
CA VAL A 198 3.35 -48.44 55.02
C VAL A 198 2.56 -47.16 54.69
N SER A 199 1.52 -46.85 55.48
CA SER A 199 0.72 -45.62 55.30
C SER A 199 1.58 -44.37 55.45
N LEU A 200 2.45 -44.33 56.45
CA LEU A 200 3.34 -43.20 56.69
C LEU A 200 4.37 -43.04 55.56
N ILE A 201 4.93 -44.14 55.06
CA ILE A 201 5.89 -44.11 53.93
C ILE A 201 5.22 -43.58 52.66
N VAL A 202 4.01 -44.07 52.33
CA VAL A 202 3.24 -43.59 51.16
C VAL A 202 2.93 -42.10 51.31
N LEU A 203 2.46 -41.66 52.48
CA LEU A 203 2.15 -40.25 52.73
C LEU A 203 3.40 -39.35 52.63
N LEU A 204 4.51 -39.77 53.23
CA LEU A 204 5.74 -38.96 53.23
C LEU A 204 6.36 -38.90 51.83
N SER A 205 6.34 -39.99 51.08
CA SER A 205 6.83 -40.04 49.70
C SER A 205 6.02 -39.13 48.75
N THR A 206 4.68 -39.17 48.84
CA THR A 206 3.81 -38.32 48.03
C THR A 206 3.99 -36.83 48.36
N CYS A 207 4.10 -36.46 49.64
CA CYS A 207 4.39 -35.09 50.07
C CYS A 207 5.72 -34.57 49.52
N VAL A 208 6.80 -35.37 49.56
CA VAL A 208 8.12 -34.96 49.05
C VAL A 208 8.09 -34.72 47.55
N VAL A 209 7.42 -35.58 46.78
CA VAL A 209 7.29 -35.44 45.32
C VAL A 209 6.46 -34.20 44.97
N LEU A 210 5.32 -33.99 45.64
CA LEU A 210 4.48 -32.80 45.47
C LEU A 210 5.25 -31.51 45.76
N TRP A 211 5.99 -31.46 46.88
CA TRP A 211 6.80 -30.30 47.24
C TRP A 211 7.90 -30.00 46.22
N ARG A 212 8.62 -31.03 45.75
CA ARG A 212 9.64 -30.90 44.70
C ARG A 212 9.06 -30.36 43.40
N MET A 213 7.89 -30.85 42.98
CA MET A 213 7.24 -30.40 41.74
C MET A 213 6.71 -28.98 41.85
N SER A 214 6.04 -28.65 42.95
CA SER A 214 5.56 -27.29 43.19
C SER A 214 6.71 -26.29 43.15
N ARG A 215 7.83 -26.60 43.80
CA ARG A 215 9.02 -25.74 43.80
C ARG A 215 9.62 -25.58 42.41
N TYR A 216 9.63 -26.63 41.58
CA TYR A 216 10.10 -26.57 40.21
C TYR A 216 9.24 -25.63 39.35
N ILE A 217 7.92 -25.85 39.33
CA ILE A 217 6.99 -25.08 38.48
C ILE A 217 7.00 -23.60 38.89
N VAL A 218 6.90 -23.30 40.19
CA VAL A 218 6.88 -21.92 40.69
C VAL A 218 8.19 -21.20 40.37
N ASN A 219 9.35 -21.84 40.56
CA ASN A 219 10.63 -21.20 40.23
C ASN A 219 10.79 -20.93 38.74
N SER A 220 10.34 -21.85 37.88
CA SER A 220 10.37 -21.67 36.43
C SER A 220 9.44 -20.55 35.96
N ILE A 221 8.22 -20.46 36.51
CA ILE A 221 7.30 -19.35 36.21
C ILE A 221 7.88 -18.01 36.68
N ASN A 222 8.43 -17.95 37.90
CA ASN A 222 9.06 -16.73 38.42
C ASN A 222 10.26 -16.28 37.58
N PHE A 223 11.01 -17.21 36.98
CA PHE A 223 12.09 -16.88 36.06
C PHE A 223 11.56 -16.21 34.79
N ILE A 224 10.52 -16.79 34.18
CA ILE A 224 9.90 -16.26 32.97
C ILE A 224 9.27 -14.88 33.26
N ASP A 225 8.54 -14.75 34.38
CA ASP A 225 7.92 -13.50 34.83
C ASP A 225 8.95 -12.38 35.01
N ARG A 226 10.07 -12.66 35.69
CA ARG A 226 11.16 -11.67 35.85
C ARG A 226 11.70 -11.20 34.50
N HIS A 227 11.99 -12.12 33.59
CA HIS A 227 12.51 -11.77 32.27
C HIS A 227 11.50 -10.95 31.45
N ILE A 228 10.23 -11.32 31.44
CA ILE A 228 9.17 -10.57 30.75
C ILE A 228 9.00 -9.18 31.38
N SER A 229 8.96 -9.10 32.72
CA SER A 229 8.85 -7.84 33.46
C SER A 229 10.05 -6.92 33.19
N GLU A 230 11.27 -7.44 33.20
CA GLU A 230 12.49 -6.67 32.90
C GLU A 230 12.48 -6.15 31.46
N ASN A 231 12.12 -6.99 30.50
CA ASN A 231 12.03 -6.61 29.09
C ASN A 231 10.91 -5.58 28.86
N SER A 232 9.77 -5.72 29.53
CA SER A 232 8.64 -4.78 29.45
C SER A 232 8.97 -3.42 30.08
N LYS A 233 9.67 -3.37 31.22
CA LYS A 233 10.04 -2.11 31.88
C LYS A 233 11.14 -1.36 31.12
N ASN A 234 12.12 -2.10 30.61
CA ASN A 234 13.27 -1.50 29.92
C ASN A 234 13.04 -1.34 28.40
N LEU A 235 11.88 -1.81 27.91
CA LEU A 235 11.53 -1.90 26.49
C LEU A 235 12.68 -2.52 25.67
N ASN A 236 13.33 -3.53 26.26
CA ASN A 236 14.51 -4.17 25.71
C ASN A 236 14.13 -5.48 25.04
N LEU A 237 14.06 -5.45 23.72
CA LEU A 237 13.71 -6.61 22.90
C LEU A 237 14.94 -7.45 22.53
N ASN A 238 16.15 -6.96 22.80
CA ASN A 238 17.42 -7.64 22.51
C ASN A 238 17.81 -8.70 23.54
N ASN A 239 16.97 -8.96 24.54
CA ASN A 239 17.25 -9.87 25.64
C ASN A 239 16.37 -11.14 25.57
N PRO A 240 16.81 -12.20 24.87
CA PRO A 240 16.02 -13.42 24.72
C PRO A 240 15.88 -14.18 26.04
N ILE A 241 14.72 -14.82 26.22
CA ILE A 241 14.45 -15.69 27.36
C ILE A 241 15.18 -17.03 27.15
N ASN A 242 16.35 -17.17 27.76
CA ASN A 242 17.15 -18.39 27.68
C ASN A 242 16.64 -19.45 28.67
N PHE A 243 15.63 -20.21 28.27
CA PHE A 243 15.05 -21.29 29.06
C PHE A 243 15.28 -22.65 28.41
N ALA A 244 16.38 -23.31 28.78
CA ALA A 244 16.83 -24.58 28.20
C ALA A 244 16.09 -25.82 28.76
N ASN A 245 14.77 -25.81 28.68
CA ASN A 245 13.91 -26.95 29.03
C ASN A 245 13.07 -27.36 27.83
N ASN A 246 12.77 -28.66 27.73
CA ASN A 246 11.94 -29.22 26.65
C ASN A 246 10.49 -29.48 27.10
N ASP A 247 10.06 -28.81 28.16
CA ASP A 247 8.68 -28.88 28.66
C ASP A 247 7.81 -27.76 28.06
N GLU A 248 6.52 -27.74 28.43
CA GLU A 248 5.54 -26.77 27.93
C GLU A 248 5.97 -25.31 28.20
N LEU A 249 6.72 -25.06 29.29
CA LEU A 249 7.27 -23.74 29.59
C LEU A 249 8.39 -23.35 28.63
N GLY A 250 9.24 -24.30 28.22
CA GLY A 250 10.24 -24.07 27.18
C GLY A 250 9.64 -23.72 25.83
N GLN A 251 8.55 -24.38 25.45
CA GLN A 251 7.82 -24.03 24.22
C GLN A 251 7.22 -22.62 24.28
N ILE A 252 6.67 -22.22 25.44
CA ILE A 252 6.19 -20.84 25.66
C ILE A 252 7.33 -19.83 25.50
N CYS A 253 8.49 -20.07 26.14
CA CYS A 253 9.66 -19.19 26.01
C CYS A 253 10.12 -19.05 24.55
N SER A 254 10.16 -20.15 23.79
CA SER A 254 10.52 -20.14 22.36
C SER A 254 9.55 -19.32 21.51
N ASN A 255 8.24 -19.47 21.75
CA ASN A 255 7.21 -18.68 21.07
C ASN A 255 7.32 -17.18 21.42
N ILE A 256 7.57 -16.85 22.68
CA ILE A 256 7.79 -15.46 23.12
C ILE A 256 9.04 -14.87 22.45
N ASN A 257 10.15 -15.60 22.40
CA ASN A 257 11.36 -15.14 21.72
C ASN A 257 11.12 -14.89 20.22
N THR A 258 10.34 -15.75 19.56
CA THR A 258 9.98 -15.58 18.15
C THR A 258 9.11 -14.34 17.92
N LEU A 259 8.15 -14.09 18.82
CA LEU A 259 7.34 -12.87 18.80
C LEU A 259 8.21 -11.61 19.04
N MET A 260 9.09 -11.63 20.05
CA MET A 260 10.01 -10.53 20.34
C MET A 260 10.91 -10.22 19.14
N PHE A 261 11.47 -11.24 18.50
CA PHE A 261 12.29 -11.08 17.29
C PHE A 261 11.48 -10.48 16.14
N SER A 262 10.22 -10.89 15.96
CA SER A 262 9.34 -10.33 14.93
C SER A 262 9.03 -8.85 15.19
N ILE A 263 8.78 -8.47 16.45
CA ILE A 263 8.59 -7.06 16.86
C ILE A 263 9.86 -6.26 16.63
N GLN A 264 11.03 -6.79 17.01
CA GLN A 264 12.34 -6.17 16.80
C GLN A 264 12.55 -5.85 15.31
N GLN A 265 12.33 -6.82 14.42
CA GLN A 265 12.48 -6.63 12.98
C GLN A 265 11.48 -5.62 12.42
N ALA A 266 10.23 -5.61 12.92
CA ALA A 266 9.23 -4.62 12.53
C ALA A 266 9.66 -3.20 12.92
N LEU A 267 10.20 -3.02 14.14
CA LEU A 267 10.70 -1.73 14.63
C LEU A 267 11.94 -1.27 13.86
N LEU A 268 12.90 -2.16 13.55
CA LEU A 268 14.06 -1.84 12.71
C LEU A 268 13.64 -1.39 11.31
N LYS A 269 12.67 -2.08 10.70
CA LYS A 269 12.11 -1.69 9.40
C LYS A 269 11.38 -0.34 9.49
N ALA A 270 10.66 -0.08 10.58
CA ALA A 270 10.03 1.22 10.81
C ALA A 270 11.07 2.34 10.92
N LYS A 271 12.16 2.15 11.67
CA LYS A 271 13.29 3.11 11.76
C LYS A 271 13.89 3.42 10.39
N ALA A 272 14.14 2.39 9.56
CA ALA A 272 14.63 2.59 8.20
C ALA A 272 13.63 3.38 7.33
N THR A 273 12.34 3.09 7.47
CA THR A 273 11.26 3.79 6.75
C THR A 273 11.19 5.27 7.14
N PHE A 274 11.42 5.62 8.40
CA PHE A 274 11.48 7.02 8.83
C PHE A 274 12.63 7.79 8.18
N HIS A 275 13.83 7.22 8.13
CA HIS A 275 14.97 7.84 7.44
C HIS A 275 14.67 8.07 5.95
N GLN A 276 14.08 7.07 5.29
CA GLN A 276 13.68 7.22 3.88
C GLN A 276 12.60 8.29 3.71
N THR A 277 11.65 8.38 4.65
CA THR A 277 10.59 9.39 4.63
C THR A 277 11.17 10.80 4.83
N GLU A 278 12.15 10.97 5.70
CA GLU A 278 12.87 12.23 5.92
C GLU A 278 13.62 12.68 4.65
N GLU A 279 14.31 11.76 3.96
CA GLU A 279 14.95 12.07 2.67
C GLU A 279 13.95 12.48 1.59
N VAL A 280 12.84 11.75 1.46
CA VAL A 280 11.76 12.09 0.51
C VAL A 280 11.16 13.46 0.85
N ASN A 281 10.96 13.72 2.14
CA ASN A 281 10.41 14.99 2.60
C ASN A 281 11.33 16.18 2.26
N ASN A 282 12.64 16.02 2.42
CA ASN A 282 13.62 17.03 2.01
C ASN A 282 13.59 17.26 0.49
N LYS A 283 13.44 16.19 -0.31
CA LYS A 283 13.27 16.32 -1.77
C LYS A 283 12.00 17.09 -2.12
N VAL A 284 10.86 16.79 -1.47
CA VAL A 284 9.60 17.51 -1.67
C VAL A 284 9.74 18.99 -1.34
N ASN A 285 10.41 19.32 -0.23
CA ASN A 285 10.65 20.72 0.17
C ASN A 285 11.54 21.46 -0.85
N ASN A 286 12.57 20.81 -1.38
CA ASN A 286 13.41 21.39 -2.44
C ASN A 286 12.63 21.57 -3.74
N SER A 287 11.89 20.56 -4.19
CA SER A 287 11.04 20.67 -5.38
C SER A 287 9.99 21.77 -5.25
N SER A 288 9.44 21.97 -4.05
CA SER A 288 8.53 23.09 -3.78
C SER A 288 9.20 24.45 -3.99
N LYS A 289 10.43 24.63 -3.48
CA LYS A 289 11.22 25.85 -3.72
C LYS A 289 11.52 26.06 -5.21
N ASP A 290 11.89 24.99 -5.91
CA ASP A 290 12.15 25.05 -7.36
C ASP A 290 10.90 25.48 -8.13
N ILE A 291 9.71 24.98 -7.76
CA ILE A 291 8.43 25.38 -8.38
C ILE A 291 8.17 26.88 -8.13
N ILE A 292 8.47 27.39 -6.93
CA ILE A 292 8.29 28.83 -6.62
C ILE A 292 9.23 29.69 -7.48
N ASP A 293 10.52 29.32 -7.57
CA ASP A 293 11.51 30.03 -8.40
C ASP A 293 11.13 30.00 -9.88
N LEU A 294 10.71 28.82 -10.39
CA LEU A 294 10.21 28.68 -11.75
C LEU A 294 8.97 29.52 -12.00
N ALA A 295 8.03 29.57 -11.05
CA ALA A 295 6.84 30.40 -11.17
C ALA A 295 7.19 31.90 -11.20
N GLN A 296 8.17 32.35 -10.41
CA GLN A 296 8.65 33.75 -10.47
C GLN A 296 9.29 34.08 -11.82
N LYS A 297 10.13 33.18 -12.35
CA LYS A 297 10.71 33.33 -13.70
C LYS A 297 9.61 33.36 -14.77
N GLN A 298 8.59 32.52 -14.61
CA GLN A 298 7.47 32.48 -15.55
C GLN A 298 6.64 33.77 -15.52
N ASP A 299 6.42 34.37 -14.35
CA ASP A 299 5.77 35.70 -14.27
C ASP A 299 6.55 36.75 -15.06
N GLN A 300 7.87 36.78 -14.92
CA GLN A 300 8.71 37.74 -15.65
C GLN A 300 8.68 37.51 -17.16
N ILE A 301 8.64 36.25 -17.60
CA ILE A 301 8.47 35.91 -19.02
C ILE A 301 7.11 36.39 -19.52
N VAL A 302 6.04 36.15 -18.76
CA VAL A 302 4.68 36.59 -19.11
C VAL A 302 4.60 38.12 -19.20
N GLU A 303 5.21 38.84 -18.25
CA GLU A 303 5.30 40.30 -18.27
C GLU A 303 6.00 40.81 -19.53
N ASN A 304 7.16 40.24 -19.87
CA ASN A 304 7.89 40.60 -21.09
C ASN A 304 7.06 40.32 -22.35
N VAL A 305 6.40 39.15 -22.43
CA VAL A 305 5.54 38.84 -23.56
C VAL A 305 4.40 39.84 -23.66
N ASN A 306 3.74 40.23 -22.56
CA ASN A 306 2.70 41.26 -22.59
C ASN A 306 3.22 42.60 -23.13
N THR A 307 4.40 43.05 -22.70
CA THR A 307 5.05 44.26 -23.22
C THR A 307 5.27 44.17 -24.73
N TYR A 308 5.91 43.09 -25.21
CA TYR A 308 6.14 42.88 -26.64
C TYR A 308 4.83 42.77 -27.44
N THR A 309 3.81 42.14 -26.85
CA THR A 309 2.50 42.01 -27.48
C THR A 309 1.86 43.40 -27.68
N SER A 310 2.01 44.29 -26.70
CA SER A 310 1.54 45.68 -26.79
C SER A 310 2.34 46.49 -27.82
N GLU A 311 3.67 46.35 -27.85
CA GLU A 311 4.54 47.03 -28.82
C GLU A 311 4.20 46.60 -30.25
N ILE A 312 4.09 45.29 -30.51
CA ILE A 312 3.70 44.75 -31.82
C ILE A 312 2.31 45.24 -32.22
N TYR A 313 1.38 45.41 -31.28
CA TYR A 313 0.04 45.92 -31.59
C TYR A 313 0.10 47.36 -32.13
N THR A 314 0.90 48.21 -31.51
CA THR A 314 1.14 49.59 -31.94
C THR A 314 1.80 49.62 -33.33
N GLU A 315 2.87 48.84 -33.53
CA GLU A 315 3.56 48.76 -34.83
C GLU A 315 2.65 48.26 -35.97
N LEU A 316 1.74 47.32 -35.68
CA LEU A 316 0.79 46.81 -36.67
C LEU A 316 -0.28 47.84 -37.04
N ASP A 317 -0.74 48.66 -36.10
CA ASP A 317 -1.69 49.74 -36.41
C ASP A 317 -1.02 50.86 -37.22
N GLU A 318 0.22 51.22 -36.86
CA GLU A 318 1.03 52.14 -37.67
C GLU A 318 1.26 51.60 -39.09
N SER A 319 1.65 50.32 -39.22
CA SER A 319 1.82 49.64 -40.50
C SER A 319 0.54 49.64 -41.34
N ARG A 320 -0.63 49.45 -40.70
CA ARG A 320 -1.93 49.53 -41.36
C ARG A 320 -2.20 50.95 -41.87
N GLN A 321 -1.95 51.98 -41.06
CA GLN A 321 -2.15 53.38 -41.44
C GLN A 321 -1.20 53.81 -42.57
N ILE A 322 0.06 53.39 -42.52
CA ILE A 322 1.04 53.62 -43.59
C ILE A 322 0.57 52.96 -44.89
N SER A 323 0.11 51.72 -44.82
CA SER A 323 -0.41 51.01 -46.00
C SER A 323 -1.66 51.69 -46.58
N GLU A 324 -2.59 52.13 -45.75
CA GLU A 324 -3.78 52.89 -46.19
C GLU A 324 -3.41 54.20 -46.87
N THR A 325 -2.48 54.95 -46.29
CA THR A 325 -2.02 56.23 -46.84
C THR A 325 -1.25 56.02 -48.15
N SER A 326 -0.40 55.00 -48.20
CA SER A 326 0.38 54.65 -49.40
C SER A 326 -0.55 54.23 -50.53
N ALA A 327 -1.54 53.37 -50.27
CA ALA A 327 -2.54 52.97 -51.26
C ALA A 327 -3.30 54.17 -51.83
N LYS A 328 -3.62 55.17 -50.99
CA LYS A 328 -4.24 56.42 -51.44
C LYS A 328 -3.34 57.21 -52.39
N TYR A 329 -2.09 57.48 -52.02
CA TYR A 329 -1.16 58.22 -52.88
C TYR A 329 -0.89 57.51 -54.19
N MET A 330 -0.76 56.19 -54.15
CA MET A 330 -0.58 55.38 -55.35
C MET A 330 -1.77 55.44 -56.32
N GLN A 331 -3.00 55.51 -55.79
CA GLN A 331 -4.19 55.73 -56.60
C GLN A 331 -4.20 57.12 -57.24
N GLU A 332 -3.75 58.15 -56.51
CA GLU A 332 -3.60 59.52 -57.02
C GLU A 332 -2.53 59.57 -58.14
N ASP A 333 -1.38 58.93 -57.94
CA ASP A 333 -0.30 58.82 -58.93
C ASP A 333 -0.77 58.08 -60.19
N PHE A 334 -1.52 56.98 -60.05
CA PHE A 334 -2.08 56.24 -61.18
C PHE A 334 -2.99 57.13 -62.04
N ASN A 335 -3.87 57.91 -61.41
CA ASN A 335 -4.76 58.85 -62.10
C ASN A 335 -3.97 59.99 -62.75
N MET A 336 -2.91 60.47 -62.10
CA MET A 336 -2.05 61.54 -62.64
C MET A 336 -1.26 61.07 -63.87
N LEU A 337 -0.72 59.85 -63.84
CA LEU A 337 -0.04 59.23 -64.97
C LEU A 337 -0.99 59.01 -66.16
N GLU A 338 -2.23 58.60 -65.90
CA GLU A 338 -3.25 58.49 -66.95
C GLU A 338 -3.54 59.84 -67.62
N LYS A 339 -3.64 60.92 -66.83
CA LYS A 339 -3.79 62.28 -67.35
C LYS A 339 -2.55 62.74 -68.13
N MET A 340 -1.36 62.38 -67.67
CA MET A 340 -0.08 62.68 -68.34
C MET A 340 -0.01 62.01 -69.72
N ILE A 341 -0.29 60.71 -69.80
CA ILE A 341 -0.33 59.95 -71.07
C ILE A 341 -1.32 60.60 -72.05
N LYS A 342 -2.53 60.94 -71.58
CA LYS A 342 -3.52 61.64 -72.42
C LYS A 342 -3.02 62.99 -72.94
N THR A 343 -2.29 63.72 -72.11
CA THR A 343 -1.75 65.04 -72.47
C THR A 343 -0.61 64.91 -73.48
N LEU A 344 0.26 63.91 -73.32
CA LEU A 344 1.33 63.60 -74.28
C LEU A 344 0.78 63.20 -75.64
N ASN A 345 -0.27 62.38 -75.69
CA ASN A 345 -0.93 62.04 -76.95
C ASN A 345 -1.44 63.28 -77.68
N ASN A 346 -2.05 64.23 -76.95
CA ASN A 346 -2.48 65.51 -77.54
C ASN A 346 -1.31 66.36 -78.04
N ILE A 347 -0.15 66.31 -77.37
CA ILE A 347 1.08 67.00 -77.79
C ILE A 347 1.60 66.37 -79.08
N VAL A 348 1.68 65.03 -79.15
CA VAL A 348 2.07 64.29 -80.36
C VAL A 348 1.17 64.66 -81.54
N ASP A 349 -0.15 64.69 -81.35
CA ASP A 349 -1.10 65.11 -82.37
C ASP A 349 -0.87 66.55 -82.84
N SER A 350 -0.54 67.45 -81.90
CA SER A 350 -0.24 68.86 -82.20
C SER A 350 1.09 69.00 -82.97
N ILE A 351 2.12 68.25 -82.60
CA ILE A 351 3.43 68.21 -83.29
C ILE A 351 3.26 67.69 -84.71
N ASN A 352 2.49 66.60 -84.90
CA ASN A 352 2.17 66.08 -86.22
C ASN A 352 1.48 67.12 -87.10
N LYS A 353 0.58 67.92 -86.53
CA LYS A 353 -0.06 69.03 -87.25
C LYS A 353 0.94 70.12 -87.65
N VAL A 354 1.83 70.51 -86.75
CA VAL A 354 2.90 71.48 -87.06
C VAL A 354 3.83 70.95 -88.15
N SER A 355 4.16 69.66 -88.14
CA SER A 355 4.96 69.03 -89.19
C SER A 355 4.29 69.12 -90.57
N ILE A 356 2.97 68.90 -90.63
CA ILE A 356 2.18 69.06 -91.87
C ILE A 356 2.18 70.52 -92.33
N ASP A 357 1.97 71.47 -91.42
CA ASP A 357 1.94 72.89 -91.73
C ASP A 357 3.33 73.37 -92.25
N GLU A 358 4.43 72.92 -91.65
CA GLU A 358 5.80 73.22 -92.11
C GLU A 358 6.08 72.65 -93.51
N GLN A 359 5.60 71.45 -93.81
CA GLN A 359 5.74 70.86 -95.14
C GLN A 359 4.97 71.67 -96.21
N GLU A 360 3.81 72.23 -95.84
CA GLU A 360 3.05 73.13 -96.71
C GLU A 360 3.80 74.45 -96.93
N ILE A 361 4.38 75.04 -95.87
CA ILE A 361 5.18 76.27 -95.97
C ILE A 361 6.43 76.04 -96.83
N ALA A 362 7.15 74.92 -96.63
CA ALA A 362 8.30 74.54 -97.46
C ALA A 362 7.94 74.50 -98.95
N THR A 363 6.77 73.93 -99.27
CA THR A 363 6.26 73.86 -100.64
C THR A 363 5.97 75.26 -101.21
N LYS A 364 5.31 76.14 -100.44
CA LYS A 364 5.02 77.52 -100.86
C LYS A 364 6.27 78.37 -101.03
N ILE A 365 7.27 78.21 -100.17
CA ILE A 365 8.57 78.90 -100.26
C ILE A 365 9.35 78.41 -101.48
N GLY A 366 9.31 77.11 -101.79
CA GLY A 366 9.85 76.57 -103.03
C GLY A 366 9.23 77.20 -104.28
N GLN A 367 7.90 77.32 -104.31
CA GLN A 367 7.17 78.01 -105.40
C GLN A 367 7.56 79.49 -105.50
N LEU A 368 7.68 80.19 -104.37
CA LEU A 368 8.09 81.60 -104.33
C LEU A 368 9.54 81.79 -104.84
N SER A 369 10.43 80.85 -104.52
CA SER A 369 11.80 80.83 -105.04
C SER A 369 11.80 80.77 -106.57
N GLU A 370 11.04 79.83 -107.14
CA GLU A 370 10.90 79.67 -108.59
C GLU A 370 10.33 80.93 -109.26
N GLN A 371 9.25 81.49 -108.70
CA GLN A 371 8.65 82.74 -109.19
C GLN A 371 9.64 83.91 -109.15
N THR A 372 10.45 84.01 -108.10
CA THR A 372 11.45 85.08 -107.97
C THR A 372 12.58 84.92 -108.99
N THR A 373 13.01 83.68 -109.28
CA THR A 373 13.96 83.39 -110.36
C THR A 373 13.38 83.78 -111.73
N GLN A 374 12.10 83.45 -111.99
CA GLN A 374 11.41 83.85 -113.22
C GLN A 374 11.36 85.38 -113.38
N ILE A 375 11.07 86.12 -112.30
CA ILE A 375 11.08 87.59 -112.31
C ILE A 375 12.47 88.12 -112.65
N ARG A 376 13.54 87.57 -112.06
CA ARG A 376 14.92 87.98 -112.39
C ARG A 376 15.23 87.81 -113.87
N THR A 377 14.85 86.67 -114.47
CA THR A 377 15.01 86.44 -115.92
C THR A 377 14.26 87.48 -116.75
N VAL A 378 13.05 87.88 -116.34
CA VAL A 378 12.29 88.94 -117.02
C VAL A 378 13.00 90.30 -116.89
N LEU A 379 13.55 90.63 -115.71
CA LEU A 379 14.29 91.87 -115.49
C LEU A 379 15.57 91.95 -116.32
N GLU A 380 16.31 90.85 -116.47
CA GLU A 380 17.47 90.75 -117.37
C GLU A 380 17.07 91.08 -118.81
N ILE A 381 15.97 90.48 -119.31
CA ILE A 381 15.45 90.78 -120.65
C ILE A 381 15.07 92.26 -120.80
N ILE A 382 14.40 92.86 -119.80
CA ILE A 382 14.02 94.29 -119.86
C ILE A 382 15.28 95.17 -119.80
N ASN A 383 16.31 94.79 -119.04
CA ASN A 383 17.56 95.52 -118.98
C ASN A 383 18.27 95.50 -120.33
N ASP A 384 18.34 94.34 -120.98
CA ASP A 384 18.87 94.19 -122.34
C ASP A 384 18.10 95.07 -123.34
N ILE A 385 16.76 95.07 -123.27
CA ILE A 385 15.90 95.94 -124.11
C ILE A 385 16.17 97.42 -123.82
N SER A 386 16.29 97.80 -122.55
CA SER A 386 16.54 99.18 -122.15
C SER A 386 17.92 99.67 -122.59
N GLU A 387 18.94 98.80 -122.53
CA GLU A 387 20.29 99.09 -123.03
C GLU A 387 20.30 99.23 -124.55
N GLN A 388 19.63 98.32 -125.26
CA GLN A 388 19.41 98.44 -126.71
C GLN A 388 18.68 99.74 -127.06
N THR A 389 17.66 100.11 -126.29
CA THR A 389 16.88 101.34 -126.49
C THR A 389 17.75 102.57 -126.24
N ASN A 390 18.59 102.56 -125.21
CA ASN A 390 19.54 103.65 -124.92
C ASN A 390 20.56 103.82 -126.06
N LEU A 391 21.10 102.72 -126.58
CA LEU A 391 22.02 102.72 -127.73
C LEU A 391 21.34 103.20 -129.01
N LEU A 392 20.11 102.76 -129.28
CA LEU A 392 19.31 103.22 -130.43
C LEU A 392 19.00 104.71 -130.33
N ALA A 393 18.62 105.19 -129.14
CA ALA A 393 18.33 106.60 -128.87
C ALA A 393 19.59 107.47 -129.00
N LEU A 394 20.75 106.97 -128.53
CA LEU A 394 22.03 107.64 -128.71
C LEU A 394 22.40 107.77 -130.19
N ASN A 395 22.26 106.69 -130.97
CA ASN A 395 22.49 106.71 -132.41
C ASN A 395 21.54 107.68 -133.13
N ALA A 396 20.27 107.72 -132.73
CA ALA A 396 19.28 108.66 -133.26
C ALA A 396 19.58 110.12 -132.89
N ALA A 397 20.06 110.39 -131.67
CA ALA A 397 20.46 111.72 -131.23
C ALA A 397 21.70 112.23 -131.99
N ILE A 398 22.68 111.35 -132.25
CA ILE A 398 23.85 111.64 -133.08
C ILE A 398 23.43 112.01 -134.50
N GLU A 399 22.54 111.22 -135.12
CA GLU A 399 22.11 111.47 -136.50
C GLU A 399 21.20 112.72 -136.62
N ALA A 400 20.41 113.01 -135.58
CA ALA A 400 19.61 114.24 -135.50
C ALA A 400 20.49 115.49 -135.32
N ALA A 401 21.59 115.41 -134.57
CA ALA A 401 22.59 116.48 -134.48
C ALA A 401 23.32 116.70 -135.82
N ARG A 402 23.53 115.60 -136.58
CA ARG A 402 24.15 115.62 -137.91
C ARG A 402 23.28 116.30 -138.98
N ALA A 403 21.95 116.24 -138.84
CA ALA A 403 20.98 116.86 -139.73
C ALA A 403 20.77 118.38 -139.50
N GLY A 404 21.45 119.00 -138.52
CA GLY A 404 21.41 120.45 -138.28
C GLY A 404 20.02 120.97 -137.89
N GLU A 405 19.63 122.14 -138.42
CA GLU A 405 18.34 122.81 -138.09
C GLU A 405 17.10 121.96 -138.43
N HIS A 406 17.17 121.06 -139.42
CA HIS A 406 16.06 120.17 -139.77
C HIS A 406 15.87 118.98 -138.79
N GLY A 407 16.92 118.60 -138.05
CA GLY A 407 16.92 117.48 -137.11
C GLY A 407 16.49 117.85 -135.68
N ARG A 408 16.23 119.13 -135.41
CA ARG A 408 16.08 119.69 -134.07
C ARG A 408 14.92 119.07 -133.28
N GLY A 409 13.78 118.79 -133.93
CA GLY A 409 12.65 118.10 -133.30
C GLY A 409 12.93 116.62 -133.01
N PHE A 410 13.65 115.93 -133.91
CA PHE A 410 14.06 114.54 -133.71
C PHE A 410 15.12 114.40 -132.63
N ALA A 411 16.05 115.35 -132.51
CA ALA A 411 17.07 115.36 -131.46
C ALA A 411 16.44 115.45 -130.06
N VAL A 412 15.37 116.24 -129.90
CA VAL A 412 14.62 116.34 -128.63
C VAL A 412 13.94 115.02 -128.29
N VAL A 413 13.31 114.36 -129.27
CA VAL A 413 12.66 113.05 -129.05
C VAL A 413 13.71 111.97 -128.73
N ALA A 414 14.82 111.92 -129.46
CA ALA A 414 15.88 110.95 -129.22
C ALA A 414 16.53 111.13 -127.84
N GLU A 415 16.77 112.37 -127.40
CA GLU A 415 17.29 112.64 -126.06
C GLU A 415 16.27 112.30 -124.96
N GLU A 416 14.96 112.50 -125.21
CA GLU A 416 13.92 112.10 -124.26
C GLU A 416 13.78 110.57 -124.16
N VAL A 417 13.91 109.84 -125.29
CA VAL A 417 13.96 108.37 -125.30
C VAL A 417 15.22 107.87 -124.59
N ARG A 418 16.37 108.52 -124.79
CA ARG A 418 17.63 108.20 -124.10
C ARG A 418 17.49 108.35 -122.59
N LYS A 419 16.95 109.49 -122.13
CA LYS A 419 16.65 109.72 -120.70
C LYS A 419 15.64 108.72 -120.14
N LEU A 420 14.65 108.30 -120.93
CA LEU A 420 13.68 107.29 -120.50
C LEU A 420 14.34 105.91 -120.36
N ALA A 421 15.24 105.54 -121.28
CA ALA A 421 16.01 104.30 -121.21
C ALA A 421 17.00 104.31 -120.03
N GLU A 422 17.72 105.40 -119.78
CA GLU A 422 18.58 105.57 -118.59
C GLU A 422 17.78 105.50 -117.28
N ARG A 423 16.59 106.13 -117.23
CA ARG A 423 15.67 106.02 -116.08
C ARG A 423 15.17 104.59 -115.88
N THR A 424 14.86 103.89 -116.97
CA THR A 424 14.40 102.49 -116.95
C THR A 424 15.50 101.57 -116.42
N GLN A 425 16.74 101.70 -116.91
CA GLN A 425 17.90 100.97 -116.38
C GLN A 425 18.11 101.24 -114.89
N LYS A 426 18.03 102.50 -114.45
CA LYS A 426 18.15 102.84 -113.04
C LYS A 426 17.06 102.16 -112.19
N SER A 427 15.81 102.18 -112.64
CA SER A 427 14.71 101.50 -111.95
C SER A 427 14.87 99.97 -111.95
N LEU A 428 15.42 99.38 -113.02
CA LEU A 428 15.71 97.94 -113.06
C LEU A 428 16.79 97.56 -112.05
N LEU A 429 17.83 98.37 -111.88
CA LEU A 429 18.85 98.15 -110.83
C LEU A 429 18.25 98.21 -109.42
N GLU A 430 17.32 99.13 -109.17
CA GLU A 430 16.59 99.22 -107.89
C GLU A 430 15.67 98.00 -107.66
N ILE A 431 15.00 97.52 -108.71
CA ILE A 431 14.15 96.32 -108.65
C ILE A 431 15.01 95.06 -108.47
N ASP A 432 16.13 94.91 -109.19
CA ASP A 432 17.03 93.76 -109.07
C ASP A 432 17.65 93.67 -107.67
N ALA A 433 18.03 94.82 -107.08
CA ALA A 433 18.46 94.88 -105.69
C ALA A 433 17.34 94.39 -104.74
N THR A 434 16.10 94.80 -104.97
CA THR A 434 14.93 94.37 -104.18
C THR A 434 14.66 92.86 -104.34
N ILE A 435 14.72 92.34 -105.56
CA ILE A 435 14.56 90.91 -105.85
C ILE A 435 15.69 90.09 -105.21
N SER A 436 16.91 90.59 -105.22
CA SER A 436 18.04 89.93 -104.56
C SER A 436 17.84 89.83 -103.04
N ILE A 437 17.27 90.86 -102.40
CA ILE A 437 16.86 90.79 -100.99
C ILE A 437 15.78 89.72 -100.79
N VAL A 438 14.77 89.65 -101.67
CA VAL A 438 13.70 88.64 -101.59
C VAL A 438 14.27 87.22 -101.73
N VAL A 439 15.17 86.98 -102.69
CA VAL A 439 15.84 85.67 -102.85
C VAL A 439 16.60 85.31 -101.58
N GLN A 440 17.36 86.24 -101.01
CA GLN A 440 18.10 85.99 -99.77
C GLN A 440 17.16 85.66 -98.61
N SER A 441 16.03 86.38 -98.48
CA SER A 441 15.01 86.08 -97.47
C SER A 441 14.36 84.70 -97.68
N VAL A 442 14.09 84.30 -98.93
CA VAL A 442 13.57 82.97 -99.27
C VAL A 442 14.53 81.85 -98.86
N VAL A 443 15.83 82.00 -99.15
CA VAL A 443 16.86 81.05 -98.74
C VAL A 443 16.95 80.95 -97.21
N GLN A 444 16.93 82.10 -96.52
CA GLN A 444 16.95 82.14 -95.05
C GLN A 444 15.73 81.43 -94.45
N VAL A 445 14.52 81.72 -94.96
CA VAL A 445 13.29 81.07 -94.49
C VAL A 445 13.32 79.56 -94.76
N SER A 446 13.83 79.12 -95.90
CA SER A 446 13.98 77.69 -96.21
C SER A 446 14.93 76.97 -95.24
N GLU A 447 16.05 77.60 -94.87
CA GLU A 447 16.97 77.03 -93.87
C GLU A 447 16.31 76.96 -92.49
N HIS A 448 15.55 77.99 -92.11
CA HIS A 448 14.78 77.99 -90.85
C HIS A 448 13.71 76.88 -90.81
N ILE A 449 13.00 76.65 -91.92
CA ILE A 449 12.02 75.55 -92.03
C ILE A 449 12.69 74.18 -91.86
N LYS A 450 13.85 73.98 -92.48
CA LYS A 450 14.61 72.73 -92.34
C LYS A 450 15.01 72.47 -90.89
N VAL A 451 15.60 73.47 -90.23
CA VAL A 451 15.97 73.37 -88.81
C VAL A 451 14.73 73.12 -87.94
N ASN A 452 13.61 73.79 -88.22
CA ASN A 452 12.37 73.58 -87.48
C ASN A 452 11.81 72.15 -87.66
N SER A 453 11.88 71.60 -88.87
CA SER A 453 11.48 70.22 -89.16
C SER A 453 12.30 69.19 -88.37
N GLU A 454 13.63 69.36 -88.29
CA GLU A 454 14.50 68.50 -87.47
C GLU A 454 14.14 68.61 -85.98
N GLN A 455 13.82 69.83 -85.51
CA GLN A 455 13.38 70.07 -84.14
C GLN A 455 12.02 69.41 -83.83
N VAL A 456 11.08 69.44 -84.77
CA VAL A 456 9.75 68.82 -84.67
C VAL A 456 9.87 67.29 -84.61
N GLU A 457 10.72 66.68 -85.43
CA GLU A 457 10.99 65.23 -85.37
C GLU A 457 11.55 64.82 -84.01
N LYS A 458 12.53 65.59 -83.50
CA LYS A 458 13.11 65.36 -82.17
C LYS A 458 12.04 65.45 -81.07
N LEU A 459 11.20 66.50 -81.09
CA LEU A 459 10.11 66.66 -80.12
C LEU A 459 9.11 65.50 -80.16
N ASN A 460 8.83 64.94 -81.34
CA ASN A 460 7.95 63.77 -81.49
C ASN A 460 8.56 62.51 -80.85
N ASN A 461 9.86 62.28 -81.08
CA ASN A 461 10.58 61.17 -80.46
C ASN A 461 10.61 61.30 -78.93
N ASP A 462 10.96 62.49 -78.42
CA ASP A 462 10.98 62.79 -76.98
C ASP A 462 9.58 62.57 -76.35
N ALA A 463 8.51 63.01 -77.01
CA ALA A 463 7.15 62.82 -76.52
C ALA A 463 6.72 61.34 -76.45
N ASN A 464 7.10 60.52 -77.45
CA ASN A 464 6.84 59.09 -77.45
C ASN A 464 7.62 58.34 -76.37
N GLU A 465 8.88 58.71 -76.13
CA GLU A 465 9.69 58.15 -75.05
C GLU A 465 9.06 58.44 -73.69
N ILE A 466 8.67 59.69 -73.42
CA ILE A 466 7.99 60.07 -72.17
C ILE A 466 6.65 59.31 -72.02
N SER A 467 5.89 59.11 -73.10
CA SER A 467 4.62 58.37 -73.06
C SER A 467 4.83 56.90 -72.67
N THR A 468 5.89 56.28 -73.20
CA THR A 468 6.29 54.90 -72.86
C THR A 468 6.69 54.82 -71.39
N MET A 469 7.56 55.73 -70.92
CA MET A 469 7.97 55.79 -69.51
C MET A 469 6.79 56.02 -68.56
N ALA A 470 5.84 56.87 -68.94
CA ALA A 470 4.63 57.12 -68.15
C ALA A 470 3.74 55.87 -68.05
N THR A 471 3.66 55.08 -69.14
CA THR A 471 2.91 53.81 -69.17
C THR A 471 3.57 52.75 -68.27
N GLU A 472 4.88 52.58 -68.36
CA GLU A 472 5.64 51.66 -67.49
C GLU A 472 5.52 52.07 -66.02
N THR A 473 5.61 53.37 -65.73
CA THR A 473 5.42 53.90 -64.37
C THR A 473 4.01 53.62 -63.87
N LYS A 474 2.98 53.76 -64.73
CA LYS A 474 1.57 53.46 -64.38
C LYS A 474 1.39 52.00 -63.99
N GLU A 475 2.00 51.07 -64.73
CA GLU A 475 1.94 49.64 -64.42
C GLU A 475 2.68 49.30 -63.12
N SER A 476 3.86 49.90 -62.90
CA SER A 476 4.62 49.75 -61.65
C SER A 476 3.85 50.27 -60.42
N THR A 477 3.16 51.41 -60.58
CA THR A 477 2.27 51.98 -59.56
C THR A 477 1.07 51.07 -59.30
N ALA A 478 0.46 50.45 -60.31
CA ALA A 478 -0.63 49.50 -60.11
C ALA A 478 -0.17 48.26 -59.30
N LYS A 479 1.01 47.71 -59.64
CA LYS A 479 1.57 46.56 -58.94
C LYS A 479 1.95 46.88 -57.49
N SER A 480 2.51 48.05 -57.25
CA SER A 480 2.88 48.47 -55.90
C SER A 480 1.63 48.76 -55.03
N LEU A 481 0.49 49.13 -55.63
CA LEU A 481 -0.80 49.29 -54.95
C LEU A 481 -1.34 47.93 -54.50
N GLU A 482 -1.25 46.91 -55.34
CA GLU A 482 -1.61 45.53 -55.00
C GLU A 482 -0.78 45.02 -53.80
N ILE A 483 0.55 45.19 -53.85
CA ILE A 483 1.45 44.81 -52.76
C ILE A 483 1.09 45.52 -51.45
N THR A 484 0.77 46.82 -51.53
CA THR A 484 0.38 47.63 -50.37
C THR A 484 -0.93 47.13 -49.74
N ASN A 485 -1.92 46.75 -50.57
CA ASN A 485 -3.16 46.16 -50.07
C ASN A 485 -2.93 44.79 -49.41
N VAL A 486 -2.08 43.94 -49.99
CA VAL A 486 -1.69 42.66 -49.36
C VAL A 486 -0.97 42.89 -48.02
N ALA A 487 -0.10 43.89 -47.94
CA ALA A 487 0.57 44.26 -46.69
C ALA A 487 -0.46 44.67 -45.62
N LYS A 488 -1.45 45.50 -45.98
CA LYS A 488 -2.56 45.89 -45.10
C LYS A 488 -3.33 44.68 -44.56
N GLU A 489 -3.72 43.73 -45.43
CA GLU A 489 -4.45 42.52 -45.00
C GLU A 489 -3.61 41.65 -44.06
N LYS A 490 -2.31 41.50 -44.33
CA LYS A 490 -1.40 40.78 -43.44
C LYS A 490 -1.30 41.44 -42.07
N SER A 491 -1.25 42.77 -41.97
CA SER A 491 -1.23 43.46 -40.68
C SER A 491 -2.48 43.18 -39.85
N ILE A 492 -3.67 43.12 -40.49
CA ILE A 492 -4.93 42.73 -39.83
C ILE A 492 -4.88 41.28 -39.33
N LEU A 493 -4.38 40.36 -40.17
CA LEU A 493 -4.24 38.95 -39.80
C LEU A 493 -3.32 38.77 -38.59
N ILE A 494 -2.17 39.44 -38.56
CA ILE A 494 -1.21 39.37 -37.46
C ILE A 494 -1.83 39.95 -36.18
N SER A 495 -2.56 41.07 -36.28
CA SER A 495 -3.27 41.66 -35.13
C SER A 495 -4.25 40.68 -34.48
N ASN A 496 -5.01 39.91 -35.28
CA ASN A 496 -5.90 38.86 -34.77
C ASN A 496 -5.14 37.70 -34.09
N LYS A 497 -3.97 37.32 -34.61
CA LYS A 497 -3.10 36.31 -33.97
C LYS A 497 -2.54 36.82 -32.65
N ILE A 498 -2.16 38.09 -32.59
CA ILE A 498 -1.69 38.77 -31.37
C ILE A 498 -2.78 38.80 -30.30
N LYS A 499 -4.05 39.03 -30.67
CA LYS A 499 -5.17 38.91 -29.73
C LYS A 499 -5.30 37.50 -29.14
N SER A 500 -5.09 36.47 -29.95
CA SER A 500 -5.10 35.07 -29.49
C SER A 500 -3.90 34.77 -28.58
N LEU A 501 -2.73 35.33 -28.90
CA LEU A 501 -1.54 35.24 -28.06
C LEU A 501 -1.79 35.86 -26.68
N SER A 502 -2.40 37.05 -26.62
CA SER A 502 -2.75 37.71 -25.36
C SER A 502 -3.64 36.85 -24.46
N ASN A 503 -4.64 36.16 -25.02
CA ASN A 503 -5.46 35.20 -24.27
C ASN A 503 -4.62 34.03 -23.72
N GLY A 504 -3.68 33.50 -24.52
CA GLY A 504 -2.77 32.44 -24.09
C GLY A 504 -1.83 32.88 -22.97
N VAL A 505 -1.36 34.14 -23.01
CA VAL A 505 -0.54 34.73 -21.94
C VAL A 505 -1.34 34.87 -20.64
N SER A 506 -2.60 35.31 -20.71
CA SER A 506 -3.48 35.35 -19.54
C SER A 506 -3.69 33.98 -18.90
N GLN A 507 -3.86 32.92 -19.70
CA GLN A 507 -3.94 31.55 -19.18
C GLN A 507 -2.62 31.10 -18.54
N ALA A 508 -1.48 31.51 -19.11
CA ALA A 508 -0.17 31.23 -18.52
C ALA A 508 -0.02 31.90 -17.15
N THR A 509 -0.50 33.14 -16.97
CA THR A 509 -0.52 33.81 -15.67
C THR A 509 -1.33 33.04 -14.63
N ASP A 510 -2.53 32.58 -14.98
CA ASP A 510 -3.38 31.79 -14.08
C ASP A 510 -2.70 30.48 -13.64
N LEU A 511 -2.03 29.81 -14.58
CA LEU A 511 -1.26 28.60 -14.30
C LEU A 511 -0.07 28.88 -13.36
N THR A 512 0.61 30.01 -13.55
CA THR A 512 1.71 30.42 -12.64
C THR A 512 1.19 30.64 -11.22
N HIS A 513 0.04 31.28 -11.04
CA HIS A 513 -0.58 31.45 -9.73
C HIS A 513 -0.93 30.10 -9.08
N LYS A 514 -1.51 29.17 -9.85
CA LYS A 514 -1.81 27.81 -9.36
C LYS A 514 -0.54 27.05 -8.97
N ASN A 515 0.55 27.17 -9.73
CA ASN A 515 1.83 26.54 -9.41
C ASN A 515 2.39 27.03 -8.07
N LYS A 516 2.31 28.35 -7.79
CA LYS A 516 2.70 28.90 -6.49
C LYS A 516 1.85 28.34 -5.36
N GLU A 517 0.53 28.25 -5.55
CA GLU A 517 -0.38 27.67 -4.55
C GLU A 517 -0.04 26.20 -4.25
N VAL A 518 0.21 25.40 -5.30
CA VAL A 518 0.63 24.00 -5.16
C VAL A 518 1.94 23.88 -4.40
N ALA A 519 2.93 24.72 -4.71
CA ALA A 519 4.19 24.73 -3.97
C ALA A 519 3.99 25.09 -2.49
N HIS A 520 3.18 26.10 -2.17
CA HIS A 520 2.86 26.42 -0.78
C HIS A 520 2.23 25.23 -0.05
N LYS A 521 1.26 24.54 -0.67
CA LYS A 521 0.65 23.32 -0.10
C LYS A 521 1.67 22.21 0.10
N LEU A 522 2.58 21.98 -0.85
CA LEU A 522 3.65 21.00 -0.72
C LEU A 522 4.58 21.31 0.47
N THR A 523 4.91 22.59 0.67
CA THR A 523 5.70 23.03 1.82
C THR A 523 4.98 22.77 3.14
N GLU A 524 3.68 23.02 3.22
CA GLU A 524 2.89 22.73 4.43
C GLU A 524 2.80 21.23 4.71
N ILE A 525 2.49 20.42 3.69
CA ILE A 525 2.48 18.96 3.80
C ILE A 525 3.86 18.46 4.26
N SER A 526 4.92 19.00 3.70
CA SER A 526 6.29 18.62 4.04
C SER A 526 6.63 18.92 5.50
N LYS A 527 6.22 20.09 6.02
CA LYS A 527 6.37 20.44 7.44
C LYS A 527 5.56 19.50 8.34
N SER A 528 4.32 19.19 7.97
CA SER A 528 3.50 18.26 8.75
C SER A 528 4.09 16.86 8.76
N LEU A 529 4.56 16.37 7.60
CA LEU A 529 5.20 15.06 7.48
C LEU A 529 6.49 14.98 8.30
N GLN A 530 7.30 16.03 8.29
CA GLN A 530 8.50 16.13 9.13
C GLN A 530 8.16 16.00 10.61
N ARG A 531 7.14 16.74 11.07
CA ARG A 531 6.68 16.69 12.46
C ARG A 531 6.21 15.28 12.85
N THR A 532 5.30 14.69 12.07
CA THR A 532 4.77 13.35 12.38
C THR A 532 5.86 12.28 12.32
N THR A 533 6.82 12.39 11.39
CA THR A 533 7.97 11.47 11.32
C THR A 533 8.86 11.62 12.56
N ALA A 534 9.08 12.84 13.04
CA ALA A 534 9.86 13.09 14.25
C ALA A 534 9.16 12.55 15.51
N GLU A 535 7.84 12.74 15.64
CA GLU A 535 7.03 12.21 16.74
C GLU A 535 7.08 10.67 16.77
N LEU A 536 6.82 10.02 15.62
CA LEU A 536 6.86 8.55 15.52
C LEU A 536 8.28 8.00 15.76
N LYS A 537 9.32 8.69 15.28
CA LYS A 537 10.70 8.33 15.55
C LYS A 537 10.99 8.36 17.06
N GLN A 538 10.54 9.40 17.76
CA GLN A 538 10.69 9.51 19.20
C GLN A 538 9.99 8.37 19.94
N GLU A 539 8.78 7.97 19.54
CA GLU A 539 8.06 6.83 20.15
C GLU A 539 8.79 5.50 19.92
N ILE A 540 9.35 5.28 18.73
CA ILE A 540 10.04 4.04 18.38
C ILE A 540 11.46 3.99 18.98
N ASP A 541 12.13 5.12 19.15
CA ASP A 541 13.49 5.17 19.70
C ASP A 541 13.58 4.79 21.19
N VAL A 542 12.46 4.78 21.92
CA VAL A 542 12.40 4.26 23.30
C VAL A 542 12.65 2.75 23.34
N PHE A 543 12.29 2.02 22.27
CA PHE A 543 12.52 0.58 22.19
C PHE A 543 13.99 0.28 21.87
N LYS A 544 14.60 -0.58 22.69
CA LYS A 544 15.95 -1.08 22.47
C LYS A 544 15.85 -2.35 21.63
N VAL A 545 16.12 -2.18 20.34
CA VAL A 545 16.09 -3.19 19.26
C VAL A 545 17.43 -3.35 18.59
#